data_AF-A0A291E0D9-F1
#
_entry.id   AF-A0A291E0D9-F1
#
_cell.length_a   1.000
_cell.length_b   1.000
_cell.length_c   1.000
_cell.angle_alpha   90.00
_cell.angle_beta   90.00
_cell.angle_gamma   90.00
#
_symmetry.space_group_name_H-M   'P 1'
#
loop_
_entity.id
_entity.type
_entity.pdbx_description
1 polymer ?
#
loop_
_entity_poly.entity_id
_entity_poly.type
_entity_poly.pdbx_seq_one_letter_code
_entity_poly.pdbx_strand_id
1 'polypeptide(L)'
;MTTKTIKQQIASAQERLYFLEAKKKQQTKKENTRQKIIFGAEVAKVLRCDIDYVDKELVFGVLLDIPNLHESDIEAYRARGQVYIDTVINKSK
;
A
#
# COMPACT_ATOMS: atom_id res chain seq x y z
N MET A 1 -49.10 5.08 -3.97
CA MET A 1 -47.68 4.69 -3.81
C MET A 1 -47.64 3.41 -3.00
N THR A 2 -47.04 2.34 -3.52
CA THR A 2 -46.91 1.06 -2.80
C THR A 2 -45.82 1.17 -1.73
N THR A 3 -46.25 1.22 -0.48
CA THR A 3 -45.36 1.25 0.69
C THR A 3 -44.65 -0.09 0.81
N LYS A 4 -43.32 -0.09 0.69
CA LYS A 4 -42.52 -1.29 0.91
C LYS A 4 -42.74 -1.80 2.33
N THR A 5 -42.96 -3.09 2.48
CA THR A 5 -43.07 -3.70 3.80
C THR A 5 -41.73 -3.63 4.53
N ILE A 6 -41.75 -3.67 5.86
CA ILE A 6 -40.52 -3.62 6.68
C ILE A 6 -39.52 -4.70 6.24
N LYS A 7 -40.00 -5.90 5.90
CA LYS A 7 -39.15 -6.99 5.37
C LYS A 7 -38.45 -6.60 4.06
N GLN A 8 -39.15 -5.94 3.14
CA GLN A 8 -38.56 -5.47 1.88
C GLN A 8 -37.55 -4.34 2.11
N GLN A 9 -37.80 -3.47 3.09
CA GLN A 9 -36.85 -2.43 3.48
C GLN A 9 -35.57 -3.03 4.09
N ILE A 10 -35.70 -4.02 4.97
CA ILE A 10 -34.56 -4.75 5.56
C ILE A 10 -33.75 -5.45 4.46
N ALA A 11 -34.40 -6.18 3.56
CA ALA A 11 -33.72 -6.86 2.45
C ALA A 11 -32.96 -5.87 1.55
N SER A 12 -33.59 -4.73 1.21
CA SER A 12 -32.96 -3.69 0.41
C SER A 12 -31.75 -3.05 1.11
N ALA A 13 -31.82 -2.86 2.43
CA ALA A 13 -30.69 -2.36 3.22
C ALA A 13 -29.54 -3.36 3.29
N GLN A 14 -29.84 -4.66 3.46
CA GLN A 14 -28.84 -5.74 3.46
C GLN A 14 -28.13 -5.87 2.12
N GLU A 15 -28.88 -5.81 1.02
CA GLU A 15 -28.31 -5.83 -0.34
C GLU A 15 -27.37 -4.64 -0.58
N ARG A 16 -27.80 -3.44 -0.17
CA ARG A 16 -26.96 -2.24 -0.26
C ARG A 16 -25.70 -2.35 0.60
N LEU A 17 -25.81 -2.91 1.80
CA LEU A 17 -24.67 -3.15 2.69
C LEU A 17 -23.67 -4.11 2.04
N TYR A 18 -24.14 -5.26 1.52
CA TYR A 18 -23.30 -6.24 0.82
C TYR A 18 -22.57 -5.61 -0.38
N PHE A 19 -23.28 -4.81 -1.18
CA PHE A 19 -22.69 -4.09 -2.31
C PHE A 19 -21.58 -3.12 -1.85
N LEU A 20 -21.84 -2.35 -0.79
CA LEU A 20 -20.85 -1.40 -0.25
C LEU A 20 -19.63 -2.12 0.33
N GLU A 21 -19.80 -3.25 1.00
CA GLU A 21 -18.70 -4.07 1.50
C GLU A 21 -17.85 -4.65 0.37
N ALA A 22 -18.49 -5.19 -0.67
CA ALA A 22 -17.81 -5.70 -1.86
C ALA A 22 -17.02 -4.59 -2.56
N LYS A 23 -17.62 -3.40 -2.71
CA LYS A 23 -16.97 -2.22 -3.28
C LYS A 23 -15.77 -1.77 -2.44
N LYS A 24 -15.91 -1.73 -1.11
CA LYS A 24 -14.81 -1.42 -0.19
C LYS A 24 -13.65 -2.40 -0.36
N LYS A 25 -13.94 -3.71 -0.39
CA LYS A 25 -12.92 -4.76 -0.61
C LYS A 25 -12.19 -4.57 -1.94
N GLN A 26 -12.91 -4.26 -3.01
CA GLN A 26 -12.32 -3.98 -4.31
C GLN A 26 -11.42 -2.73 -4.28
N GLN A 27 -11.87 -1.66 -3.64
CA GLN A 27 -11.10 -0.43 -3.51
C GLN A 27 -9.82 -0.63 -2.67
N THR A 28 -9.89 -1.39 -1.58
CA THR A 28 -8.72 -1.77 -0.78
C THR A 28 -7.72 -2.57 -1.61
N LYS A 29 -8.17 -3.55 -2.40
CA LYS A 29 -7.28 -4.30 -3.30
C LYS A 29 -6.58 -3.38 -4.31
N LYS A 30 -7.33 -2.45 -4.92
CA LYS A 30 -6.77 -1.49 -5.88
C LYS A 30 -5.72 -0.60 -5.23
N GLU A 31 -5.99 -0.09 -4.03
CA GLU A 31 -5.03 0.73 -3.28
C GLU A 31 -3.76 -0.06 -2.95
N ASN A 32 -3.90 -1.28 -2.42
CA ASN A 32 -2.77 -2.15 -2.10
C ASN A 32 -1.91 -2.46 -3.33
N THR A 33 -2.53 -2.74 -4.47
CA THR A 33 -1.80 -2.95 -5.73
C THR A 33 -1.07 -1.67 -6.15
N ARG A 34 -1.71 -0.49 -6.06
CA ARG A 34 -1.05 0.78 -6.40
C ARG A 34 0.18 1.03 -5.51
N GLN A 35 0.04 0.81 -4.21
CA GLN A 35 1.14 1.00 -3.26
C GLN A 35 2.33 0.07 -3.57
N LYS A 36 2.07 -1.21 -3.88
CA LYS A 36 3.11 -2.15 -4.30
C LYS A 36 3.84 -1.70 -5.56
N ILE A 37 3.11 -1.17 -6.55
CA ILE A 37 3.69 -0.67 -7.80
C ILE A 37 4.56 0.55 -7.53
N ILE A 38 4.06 1.54 -6.78
CA ILE A 38 4.81 2.74 -6.42
C ILE A 38 6.10 2.36 -5.68
N PHE A 39 5.99 1.47 -4.70
CA PHE A 39 7.15 1.03 -3.94
C PHE A 39 8.18 0.32 -4.83
N GLY A 40 7.76 -0.59 -5.71
CA GLY A 40 8.66 -1.24 -6.66
C GLY A 40 9.38 -0.24 -7.57
N ALA A 41 8.66 0.75 -8.12
CA ALA A 41 9.25 1.80 -8.93
C ALA A 41 10.27 2.63 -8.14
N GLU A 42 10.00 2.91 -6.86
CA GLU A 42 10.92 3.66 -6.01
C GLU A 42 12.20 2.89 -5.69
N VAL A 43 12.10 1.58 -5.46
CA VAL A 43 13.27 0.70 -5.27
C VAL A 43 14.18 0.77 -6.50
N ALA A 44 13.61 0.63 -7.70
CA ALA A 44 14.37 0.73 -8.95
C ALA A 44 15.05 2.10 -9.11
N LYS A 45 14.33 3.19 -8.81
CA LYS A 45 14.85 4.56 -8.84
C LYS A 45 16.03 4.76 -7.88
N VAL A 46 15.95 4.27 -6.64
CA VAL A 46 17.04 4.37 -5.65
C VAL A 46 18.26 3.59 -6.12
N LEU A 47 18.05 2.41 -6.72
CA LEU A 47 19.12 1.57 -7.28
C LEU A 47 19.64 2.04 -8.64
N ARG A 48 19.02 3.09 -9.21
CA ARG A 48 19.35 3.66 -10.54
C ARG A 48 19.34 2.61 -11.65
N CYS A 49 18.38 1.70 -11.60
CA CYS A 49 18.15 0.70 -12.64
C CYS A 49 16.67 0.68 -13.06
N ASP A 50 16.38 0.05 -14.20
CA ASP A 50 14.99 -0.23 -14.56
C ASP A 50 14.43 -1.34 -13.66
N ILE A 51 13.10 -1.35 -13.50
CA ILE A 51 12.40 -2.31 -12.62
C ILE A 51 12.70 -3.78 -12.96
N ASP A 52 12.93 -4.06 -14.25
CA ASP A 52 13.23 -5.41 -14.75
C ASP A 52 14.65 -5.87 -14.41
N TYR A 53 15.54 -4.93 -14.07
CA TYR A 53 16.95 -5.18 -13.74
C TYR A 53 17.27 -4.95 -12.25
N VAL A 54 16.27 -4.80 -11.40
CA VAL A 54 16.49 -4.78 -9.95
C VAL A 54 17.07 -6.12 -9.52
N ASP A 55 18.25 -6.09 -8.91
CA ASP A 55 18.87 -7.27 -8.26
C ASP A 55 18.06 -7.62 -7.01
N LYS A 56 17.14 -8.57 -7.16
CA LYS A 56 16.18 -8.93 -6.12
C LYS A 56 16.86 -9.66 -4.97
N GLU A 57 17.82 -10.51 -5.30
CA GLU A 57 18.62 -11.28 -4.36
C GLU A 57 19.36 -10.36 -3.41
N LEU A 58 20.04 -9.33 -3.93
CA LEU A 58 20.73 -8.34 -3.10
C LEU A 58 19.74 -7.53 -2.25
N VAL A 59 18.65 -7.03 -2.84
CA VAL A 59 17.65 -6.24 -2.09
C VAL A 59 17.06 -7.06 -0.95
N PHE A 60 16.66 -8.31 -1.20
CA PHE A 60 16.12 -9.16 -0.15
C PHE A 60 17.17 -9.52 0.89
N GLY A 61 18.43 -9.76 0.51
CA GLY A 61 19.52 -9.95 1.45
C GLY A 61 19.65 -8.79 2.43
N VAL A 62 19.72 -7.55 1.92
CA VAL A 62 19.79 -6.34 2.76
C VAL A 62 18.55 -6.18 3.65
N LEU A 63 17.35 -6.45 3.13
CA LEU A 63 16.11 -6.36 3.92
C LEU A 63 16.05 -7.41 5.05
N LEU A 64 16.61 -8.60 4.81
CA LEU A 64 16.70 -9.66 5.83
C LEU A 64 17.68 -9.35 6.95
N ASP A 65 18.61 -8.40 6.74
CA ASP A 65 19.51 -7.93 7.79
C ASP A 65 18.87 -6.91 8.74
N ILE A 66 17.69 -6.35 8.41
CA ILE A 66 17.00 -5.36 9.24
C ILE A 66 16.80 -5.82 10.70
N PRO A 67 16.36 -7.07 11.00
CA PRO A 67 16.21 -7.55 12.37
C PRO A 67 17.53 -7.62 13.15
N ASN A 68 18.67 -7.66 12.46
CA ASN A 68 20.00 -7.70 13.06
C ASN A 68 20.58 -6.31 13.32
N LEU A 69 19.90 -5.24 12.89
CA LEU A 69 20.35 -3.87 13.12
C LEU A 69 20.20 -3.46 14.58
N HIS A 70 21.14 -2.66 15.06
CA HIS A 70 21.01 -2.01 16.36
C HIS A 70 19.87 -0.99 16.34
N GLU A 71 19.21 -0.78 17.47
CA GLU A 71 18.06 0.13 17.57
C GLU A 71 18.38 1.56 17.09
N SER A 72 19.56 2.08 17.43
CA SER A 72 20.03 3.40 16.96
C SER A 72 20.14 3.47 15.44
N ASP A 73 20.54 2.38 14.79
CA ASP A 73 20.65 2.33 13.33
C ASP A 73 19.27 2.31 12.70
N ILE A 74 18.33 1.55 13.28
CA ILE A 74 16.93 1.51 12.85
C ILE A 74 16.32 2.92 12.92
N GLU A 75 16.54 3.65 14.00
CA GLU A 75 16.07 5.03 14.14
C GLU A 75 16.70 5.97 13.10
N ALA A 76 18.00 5.87 12.87
CA ALA A 76 18.70 6.67 11.87
C ALA A 76 18.22 6.35 10.43
N TYR A 77 18.00 5.08 10.10
CA TYR A 77 17.42 4.67 8.82
C TYR A 77 15.98 5.17 8.67
N ARG A 78 15.17 5.09 9.72
CA ARG A 78 13.78 5.60 9.70
C ARG A 78 13.73 7.11 9.49
N ALA A 79 14.59 7.88 10.17
CA ALA A 79 14.68 9.32 10.00
C ALA A 79 15.09 9.70 8.56
N ARG A 80 16.12 9.04 8.00
CA ARG A 80 16.53 9.25 6.60
C ARG A 80 15.43 8.85 5.61
N GLY A 81 14.76 7.72 5.85
CA GLY A 81 13.63 7.26 5.04
C GLY A 81 12.48 8.25 5.04
N GLN A 82 12.13 8.82 6.19
CA GLN A 82 11.08 9.84 6.29
C GLN A 82 11.42 11.09 5.47
N VAL A 83 12.66 11.59 5.59
CA VAL A 83 13.14 12.73 4.77
C VAL A 83 13.01 12.41 3.28
N TYR A 84 13.39 11.20 2.86
CA TYR A 84 13.27 10.78 1.46
C TYR A 84 11.80 10.75 0.99
N ILE A 85 10.91 10.17 1.79
CA ILE A 85 9.47 10.11 1.48
C ILE A 85 8.91 11.53 1.30
N ASP A 86 9.21 12.45 2.20
CA ASP A 86 8.67 13.81 2.16
C ASP A 86 9.25 14.63 1.00
N THR A 87 10.53 14.46 0.72
CA THR A 87 11.23 15.28 -0.28
C THR A 87 11.16 14.73 -1.71
N VAL A 88 11.05 13.41 -1.88
CA VAL A 88 11.11 12.75 -3.20
C VAL A 88 9.76 12.16 -3.59
N ILE A 89 9.08 11.45 -2.70
CA ILE A 89 7.83 10.75 -3.01
C ILE A 89 6.65 11.72 -2.95
N ASN A 90 6.52 12.49 -1.87
CA ASN A 90 5.38 13.37 -1.63
C ASN A 90 5.44 14.68 -2.43
N LYS A 91 6.63 15.25 -2.67
CA LYS A 91 6.80 16.41 -3.56
C LYS A 91 6.49 16.13 -5.04
N SER A 92 6.46 14.85 -5.44
CA SER A 92 6.16 14.44 -6.82
C SER A 92 4.65 14.22 -7.07
N LYS A 93 3.79 14.51 -6.08
CA LYS A 93 2.32 14.51 -6.19
C LYS A 93 1.79 15.93 -6.26
#